data_AF-A0A7J9YZU7-F1
#
_entry.id   AF-A0A7J9YZU7-F1
#
_cell.length_a   1.000
_cell.length_b   1.000
_cell.length_c   1.000
_cell.angle_alpha   90.00
_cell.angle_beta   90.00
_cell.angle_gamma   90.00
#
_symmetry.space_group_name_H-M   'P 1'
#
loop_
_entity.id
_entity.type
_entity.pdbx_description
1 polymer ?
#
loop_
_entity_poly.entity_id
_entity_poly.type
_entity_poly.pdbx_seq_one_letter_code
_entity_poly.pdbx_strand_id
1 'polypeptide(L)'
;MANGSRGWDGHTLTRLEDVLAAEPCPVCAEADGAAESWFATYEHETNADPAMKMRMKDTLGLCTAHTRRLLDQTMSAGWLTAALFADVVPAGLRMLAAGHGPTAPCPPCTAAARRVDTVLGVLRAGLADSARLRAAYEAGSGVCLPHLRPLVTGMRANTAAPVVRRLVRTLEAGTGEALGGLAGFDPDQRRRARVTTVHRDAVLEAEERAVKTSTAAYVELILATPACPLCTARERARWRLYDWLGTTPTPPEELRLDAALCGAHLGDLAAAGWSAAADALTRYNADRVLADLRPAADRLAALPTGWRGAVRAPRRTVLRTLTATFRPIPCRACRVADLAERDERALCAIVAGDRSRADELAQAHGLCLRHGLALAADARLPASWRDLLVTRLRLLGYELDRAARQTPRDGRWRTRGSELTAWRRAPTLLDGAVLGPRPPGGPA
;
A
#
# COMPACT_ATOMS: atom_id res chain seq x y z
N MET A 1 -11.62 11.49 40.69
CA MET A 1 -11.80 10.04 40.53
C MET A 1 -10.47 9.44 40.14
N ALA A 2 -9.74 8.87 41.10
CA ALA A 2 -8.51 8.14 40.82
C ALA A 2 -8.91 6.86 40.06
N ASN A 3 -8.50 6.74 38.80
CA ASN A 3 -8.55 5.46 38.09
C ASN A 3 -7.66 4.51 38.90
N GLY A 4 -8.28 3.60 39.65
CA GLY A 4 -7.55 2.52 40.31
C GLY A 4 -6.63 1.88 39.27
N SER A 5 -5.37 1.71 39.64
CA SER A 5 -4.39 1.00 38.81
C SER A 5 -5.02 -0.33 38.40
N ARG A 6 -5.44 -0.44 37.14
CA ARG A 6 -5.84 -1.73 36.60
C ARG A 6 -4.56 -2.57 36.66
N GLY A 7 -4.49 -3.48 37.62
CA GLY A 7 -3.41 -4.45 37.67
C GLY A 7 -3.39 -5.14 36.32
N TRP A 8 -2.26 -5.05 35.63
CA TRP A 8 -2.03 -5.84 34.42
C TRP A 8 -2.01 -7.29 34.86
N ASP A 9 -2.90 -8.12 34.31
CA ASP A 9 -2.80 -9.56 34.55
C ASP A 9 -1.49 -10.10 33.94
N GLY A 10 -0.95 -11.15 34.56
CA GLY A 10 0.36 -11.69 34.16
C GLY A 10 0.41 -12.13 32.70
N HIS A 11 -0.70 -12.64 32.17
CA HIS A 11 -0.80 -13.08 30.79
C HIS A 11 -0.71 -11.90 29.81
N THR A 12 -1.38 -10.78 30.10
CA THR A 12 -1.27 -9.56 29.30
C THR A 12 0.15 -8.99 29.31
N LEU A 13 0.85 -9.04 30.45
CA LEU A 13 2.26 -8.60 30.52
C LEU A 13 3.18 -9.48 29.67
N THR A 14 3.09 -10.81 29.82
CA THR A 14 3.90 -11.75 29.01
C THR A 14 3.64 -11.57 27.53
N ARG A 15 2.37 -11.49 27.11
CA ARG A 15 2.03 -11.23 25.71
C ARG A 15 2.64 -9.92 25.19
N LEU A 16 2.67 -8.87 26.00
CA LEU A 16 3.27 -7.60 25.59
C LEU A 16 4.78 -7.67 25.46
N GLU A 17 5.45 -8.47 26.28
CA GLU A 17 6.88 -8.74 26.12
C GLU A 17 7.16 -9.51 24.84
N ASP A 18 6.37 -10.55 24.54
CA ASP A 18 6.49 -11.30 23.29
C ASP A 18 6.28 -10.39 22.08
N VAL A 19 5.28 -9.49 22.15
CA VAL A 19 5.06 -8.48 21.12
C VAL A 19 6.27 -7.56 21.00
N LEU A 20 6.79 -7.00 22.11
CA LEU A 20 7.95 -6.08 22.11
C LEU A 20 9.26 -6.74 21.65
N ALA A 21 9.37 -8.06 21.80
CA ALA A 21 10.50 -8.84 21.29
C ALA A 21 10.43 -9.10 19.78
N ALA A 22 9.29 -8.84 19.13
CA ALA A 22 9.14 -9.03 17.69
C ALA A 22 9.98 -8.02 16.88
N GLU A 23 10.69 -8.53 15.88
CA GLU A 23 11.38 -7.72 14.88
C GLU A 23 10.61 -7.75 13.54
N PRO A 24 10.59 -6.64 12.78
CA PRO A 24 11.28 -5.37 13.04
C PRO A 24 10.45 -4.33 13.81
N CYS A 25 9.12 -4.42 13.84
CA CYS A 25 8.28 -3.53 14.64
C CYS A 25 7.05 -4.28 15.20
N PRO A 26 6.81 -4.25 16.52
CA PRO A 26 5.70 -4.97 17.16
C PRO A 26 4.33 -4.59 16.58
N VAL A 27 4.12 -3.31 16.30
CA VAL A 27 2.84 -2.79 15.81
C VAL A 27 2.60 -3.22 14.36
N CYS A 28 3.64 -3.24 13.53
CA CYS A 28 3.53 -3.75 12.15
C CYS A 28 3.24 -5.26 12.13
N ALA A 29 3.95 -6.04 12.96
CA ALA A 29 3.76 -7.48 13.05
C ALA A 29 2.31 -7.82 13.47
N GLU A 30 1.78 -7.10 14.46
CA GLU A 30 0.41 -7.26 14.90
C GLU A 30 -0.63 -6.83 13.85
N ALA A 31 -0.36 -5.76 13.10
CA ALA A 31 -1.21 -5.34 11.99
C ALA A 31 -1.27 -6.40 10.88
N ASP A 32 -0.13 -7.00 10.52
CA ASP A 32 -0.05 -8.07 9.53
C ASP A 32 -0.75 -9.34 10.00
N GLY A 33 -0.54 -9.73 11.27
CA GLY A 33 -1.24 -10.87 11.88
C GLY A 33 -2.76 -10.68 11.93
N ALA A 34 -3.25 -9.45 12.15
CA ALA A 34 -4.67 -9.15 12.06
C ALA A 34 -5.22 -9.25 10.63
N ALA A 35 -4.44 -8.84 9.63
CA ALA A 35 -4.81 -9.04 8.23
C ALA A 35 -4.83 -10.54 7.87
N GLU A 36 -3.86 -11.31 8.34
CA GLU A 36 -3.80 -12.77 8.17
C GLU A 36 -5.00 -13.48 8.77
N SER A 37 -5.30 -13.18 10.04
CA SER A 37 -6.47 -13.71 10.74
C SER A 37 -7.76 -13.35 10.00
N TRP A 38 -7.86 -12.14 9.45
CA TRP A 38 -9.01 -11.75 8.64
C TRP A 38 -9.16 -12.64 7.40
N PHE A 39 -8.07 -12.97 6.69
CA PHE A 39 -8.13 -13.87 5.53
C PHE A 39 -8.58 -15.28 5.92
N ALA A 40 -8.03 -15.83 7.01
CA ALA A 40 -8.43 -17.15 7.51
C ALA A 40 -9.94 -17.20 7.84
N THR A 41 -10.45 -16.21 8.57
CA THR A 41 -11.89 -16.08 8.87
C THR A 41 -12.72 -15.85 7.61
N TYR A 42 -12.23 -15.08 6.64
CA TYR A 42 -12.93 -14.88 5.37
C TYR A 42 -13.05 -16.19 4.58
N GLU A 43 -11.94 -16.91 4.44
CA GLU A 43 -11.88 -18.18 3.71
C GLU A 43 -12.77 -19.25 4.34
N HIS A 44 -12.75 -19.41 5.66
CA HIS A 44 -13.45 -20.51 6.33
C HIS A 44 -14.88 -20.18 6.77
N GLU A 45 -15.18 -18.92 7.10
CA GLU A 45 -16.40 -18.60 7.82
C GLU A 45 -17.26 -17.55 7.10
N THR A 46 -16.67 -16.48 6.60
CA THR A 46 -17.44 -15.26 6.24
C THR A 46 -17.54 -14.96 4.74
N ASN A 47 -16.95 -15.74 3.83
CA ASN A 47 -17.10 -15.48 2.39
C ASN A 47 -18.55 -15.66 1.86
N ALA A 48 -19.35 -16.48 2.54
CA ALA A 48 -20.75 -16.70 2.21
C ALA A 48 -21.71 -15.76 2.97
N ASP A 49 -21.23 -15.06 3.99
CA ASP A 49 -22.03 -14.14 4.82
C ASP A 49 -22.55 -12.95 3.97
N PRO A 50 -23.88 -12.72 3.90
CA PRO A 50 -24.46 -11.58 3.19
C PRO A 50 -23.90 -10.23 3.63
N ALA A 51 -23.61 -10.03 4.92
CA ALA A 51 -23.06 -8.78 5.42
C ALA A 51 -21.63 -8.57 4.93
N MET A 52 -20.82 -9.63 4.87
CA MET A 52 -19.46 -9.56 4.31
C MET A 52 -19.51 -9.28 2.80
N LYS A 53 -20.40 -9.93 2.05
CA LYS A 53 -20.57 -9.67 0.61
C LYS A 53 -20.96 -8.23 0.32
N MET A 54 -21.87 -7.67 1.13
CA MET A 54 -22.24 -6.25 1.03
C MET A 54 -21.04 -5.34 1.30
N ARG A 55 -20.26 -5.60 2.38
CA ARG A 55 -19.03 -4.86 2.63
C ARG A 55 -18.05 -4.93 1.46
N MET A 56 -17.86 -6.11 0.86
CA MET A 56 -17.01 -6.26 -0.33
C MET A 56 -17.51 -5.45 -1.53
N LYS A 57 -18.82 -5.36 -1.72
CA LYS A 57 -19.41 -4.52 -2.77
C LYS A 57 -19.13 -3.03 -2.52
N ASP A 58 -19.26 -2.58 -1.27
CA ASP A 58 -19.05 -1.19 -0.87
C ASP A 58 -17.58 -0.75 -0.95
N THR A 59 -16.65 -1.70 -0.77
CA THR A 59 -15.20 -1.46 -0.87
C THR A 59 -14.62 -1.77 -2.25
N LEU A 60 -15.46 -2.26 -3.18
CA LEU A 60 -15.05 -2.83 -4.47
C LEU A 60 -13.99 -3.94 -4.33
N GLY A 61 -14.17 -4.78 -3.31
CA GLY A 61 -13.30 -5.90 -2.99
C GLY A 61 -12.13 -5.50 -2.09
N LEU A 62 -10.95 -6.01 -2.43
CA LEU A 62 -9.72 -5.80 -1.69
C LEU A 62 -8.88 -4.66 -2.31
N CYS A 63 -8.06 -4.00 -1.50
CA CYS A 63 -7.05 -3.08 -2.01
C CYS A 63 -5.94 -3.83 -2.77
N THR A 64 -5.16 -3.12 -3.58
CA THR A 64 -4.07 -3.67 -4.40
C THR A 64 -3.18 -4.68 -3.66
N ALA A 65 -2.70 -4.31 -2.46
CA ALA A 65 -1.85 -5.15 -1.62
C ALA A 65 -2.55 -6.44 -1.15
N HIS A 66 -3.79 -6.31 -0.69
CA HIS A 66 -4.57 -7.45 -0.21
C HIS A 66 -5.08 -8.34 -1.34
N THR A 67 -5.29 -7.80 -2.54
CA THR A 67 -5.56 -8.60 -3.74
C THR A 67 -4.32 -9.44 -4.12
N ARG A 68 -3.10 -8.88 -4.12
CA ARG A 68 -1.89 -9.69 -4.35
C ARG A 68 -1.73 -10.78 -3.31
N ARG A 69 -1.99 -10.47 -2.04
CA ARG A 69 -1.96 -11.47 -0.96
C ARG A 69 -2.97 -12.60 -1.20
N LEU A 70 -4.20 -12.28 -1.60
CA LEU A 70 -5.22 -13.29 -1.94
C LEU A 70 -4.77 -14.17 -3.11
N LEU A 71 -4.16 -13.57 -4.15
CA LEU A 71 -3.69 -14.31 -5.32
C LEU A 71 -2.54 -15.28 -5.01
N ASP A 72 -1.75 -15.00 -3.97
CA ASP A 72 -0.68 -15.88 -3.50
C ASP A 72 -1.20 -17.09 -2.68
N GLN A 73 -2.46 -17.12 -2.28
CA GLN A 73 -3.04 -18.22 -1.49
C GLN A 73 -3.39 -19.41 -2.41
N THR A 74 -2.44 -20.33 -2.57
CA THR A 74 -2.46 -21.38 -3.60
C THR A 74 -3.66 -22.34 -3.56
N MET A 75 -4.22 -22.64 -2.39
CA MET A 75 -5.29 -23.65 -2.27
C MET A 75 -6.70 -23.12 -2.56
N SER A 76 -6.98 -21.86 -2.21
CA SER A 76 -8.34 -21.30 -2.30
C SER A 76 -8.47 -20.12 -3.26
N ALA A 77 -7.36 -19.59 -3.80
CA ALA A 77 -7.39 -18.41 -4.67
C ALA A 77 -8.38 -18.58 -5.83
N GLY A 78 -8.39 -19.70 -6.55
CA GLY A 78 -9.22 -19.83 -7.76
C GLY A 78 -10.72 -19.62 -7.54
N TRP A 79 -11.32 -20.39 -6.63
CA TRP A 79 -12.77 -20.35 -6.40
C TRP A 79 -13.18 -19.13 -5.55
N LEU A 80 -12.39 -18.81 -4.51
CA LEU A 80 -12.69 -17.69 -3.61
C LEU A 80 -12.56 -16.34 -4.32
N THR A 81 -11.54 -16.19 -5.16
CA THR A 81 -11.33 -14.98 -5.97
C THR A 81 -12.40 -14.83 -7.04
N ALA A 82 -12.80 -15.92 -7.69
CA ALA A 82 -13.90 -15.89 -8.65
C ALA A 82 -15.22 -15.46 -7.99
N ALA A 83 -15.55 -16.02 -6.83
CA ALA A 83 -16.76 -15.66 -6.07
C ALA A 83 -16.73 -14.19 -5.61
N LEU A 84 -15.61 -13.74 -5.03
CA LEU A 84 -15.42 -12.35 -4.63
C LEU A 84 -15.62 -11.39 -5.81
N PHE A 85 -14.98 -11.66 -6.95
CA PHE A 85 -15.09 -10.76 -8.10
C PHE A 85 -16.45 -10.82 -8.80
N ALA A 86 -17.16 -11.95 -8.76
CA ALA A 86 -18.54 -12.04 -9.25
C ALA A 86 -19.48 -11.09 -8.51
N ASP A 87 -19.24 -10.85 -7.22
CA ASP A 87 -19.98 -9.88 -6.41
C ASP A 87 -19.52 -8.42 -6.66
N VAL A 88 -18.21 -8.20 -6.80
CA VAL A 88 -17.60 -6.87 -6.92
C VAL A 88 -17.83 -6.23 -8.28
N VAL A 89 -17.74 -6.97 -9.38
CA VAL A 89 -17.85 -6.41 -10.75
C VAL A 89 -19.19 -5.72 -10.99
N PRO A 90 -20.35 -6.31 -10.66
CA PRO A 90 -21.64 -5.62 -10.76
C PRO A 90 -21.75 -4.38 -9.86
N ALA A 91 -21.13 -4.40 -8.67
CA ALA A 91 -21.08 -3.23 -7.80
C ALA A 91 -20.25 -2.10 -8.43
N GLY A 92 -19.08 -2.42 -8.98
CA GLY A 92 -18.24 -1.49 -9.73
C GLY A 92 -18.96 -0.83 -10.90
N LEU A 93 -19.72 -1.60 -11.67
CA LEU A 93 -20.55 -1.06 -12.76
C LEU A 93 -21.59 -0.05 -12.26
N ARG A 94 -22.26 -0.33 -11.13
CA ARG A 94 -23.22 0.62 -10.52
C ARG A 94 -22.54 1.89 -10.04
N MET A 95 -21.40 1.77 -9.37
CA MET A 95 -20.61 2.92 -8.91
C MET A 95 -20.11 3.78 -10.07
N LEU A 96 -19.66 3.14 -11.15
CA LEU A 96 -19.20 3.82 -12.37
C LEU A 96 -20.33 4.59 -13.04
N ALA A 97 -21.52 4.00 -13.13
CA ALA A 97 -22.71 4.68 -13.66
C ALA A 97 -23.15 5.86 -12.78
N ALA A 98 -23.01 5.73 -11.46
CA ALA A 98 -23.37 6.77 -10.50
C ALA A 98 -22.27 7.82 -10.28
N GLY A 99 -21.06 7.64 -10.83
CA GLY A 99 -19.97 8.60 -10.76
C GLY A 99 -19.35 8.76 -9.37
N HIS A 100 -19.43 7.76 -8.50
CA HIS A 100 -18.84 7.80 -7.16
C HIS A 100 -17.84 6.67 -6.93
N GLY A 101 -16.87 6.88 -6.02
CA GLY A 101 -15.91 5.86 -5.62
C GLY A 101 -16.44 4.88 -4.56
N PRO A 102 -15.60 3.92 -4.12
CA PRO A 102 -15.90 3.10 -2.96
C PRO A 102 -16.10 3.97 -1.71
N THR A 103 -17.05 3.59 -0.86
CA THR A 103 -17.47 4.38 0.31
C THR A 103 -16.81 3.93 1.60
N ALA A 104 -16.12 2.79 1.57
CA ALA A 104 -15.48 2.19 2.74
C ALA A 104 -14.04 1.74 2.42
N PRO A 105 -13.16 1.69 3.44
CA PRO A 105 -11.83 1.11 3.31
C PRO A 105 -11.88 -0.41 3.20
N CYS A 106 -10.84 -1.00 2.59
CA CYS A 106 -10.66 -2.44 2.48
C CYS A 106 -10.82 -3.16 3.84
N PRO A 107 -11.58 -4.27 3.93
CA PRO A 107 -11.87 -4.94 5.20
C PRO A 107 -10.61 -5.40 5.99
N PRO A 108 -9.62 -6.09 5.39
CA PRO A 108 -8.39 -6.41 6.12
C PRO A 108 -7.57 -5.17 6.52
N CYS A 109 -7.59 -4.07 5.75
CA CYS A 109 -6.99 -2.81 6.20
C CYS A 109 -7.69 -2.25 7.44
N THR A 110 -9.01 -2.40 7.53
CA THR A 110 -9.80 -1.99 8.71
C THR A 110 -9.46 -2.84 9.93
N ALA A 111 -9.33 -4.16 9.76
CA ALA A 111 -8.91 -5.06 10.83
C ALA A 111 -7.50 -4.71 11.34
N ALA A 112 -6.55 -4.51 10.42
CA ALA A 112 -5.20 -4.08 10.73
C ALA A 112 -5.17 -2.73 11.48
N ALA A 113 -5.90 -1.72 11.00
CA ALA A 113 -5.97 -0.40 11.66
C ALA A 113 -6.51 -0.49 13.10
N ARG A 114 -7.59 -1.25 13.33
CA ARG A 114 -8.13 -1.49 14.68
C ARG A 114 -7.11 -2.17 15.58
N ARG A 115 -6.34 -3.11 15.03
CA ARG A 115 -5.27 -3.79 15.77
C ARG A 115 -4.15 -2.84 16.13
N VAL A 116 -3.72 -1.98 15.20
CA VAL A 116 -2.75 -0.90 15.48
C VAL A 116 -3.23 -0.02 16.62
N ASP A 117 -4.46 0.50 16.58
CA ASP A 117 -5.00 1.36 17.64
C ASP A 117 -5.03 0.66 19.00
N THR A 118 -5.42 -0.61 19.02
CA THR A 118 -5.46 -1.44 20.23
C THR A 118 -4.06 -1.62 20.81
N VAL A 119 -3.09 -2.05 19.99
CA VAL A 119 -1.70 -2.29 20.43
C VAL A 119 -1.05 -0.99 20.89
N LEU A 120 -1.24 0.11 20.18
CA LEU A 120 -0.71 1.41 20.59
C LEU A 120 -1.32 1.90 21.90
N GLY A 121 -2.61 1.70 22.12
CA GLY A 121 -3.28 2.02 23.39
C GLY A 121 -2.71 1.22 24.56
N VAL A 122 -2.52 -0.08 24.35
CA VAL A 122 -1.94 -0.99 25.36
C VAL A 122 -0.48 -0.66 25.64
N LEU A 123 0.36 -0.47 24.61
CA LEU A 123 1.75 -0.06 24.76
C LEU A 123 1.86 1.28 25.51
N ARG A 124 1.02 2.26 25.18
CA ARG A 124 1.03 3.56 25.84
C ARG A 124 0.77 3.45 27.34
N ALA A 125 -0.23 2.66 27.73
CA ALA A 125 -0.55 2.42 29.14
C ALA A 125 0.56 1.60 29.82
N GLY A 126 1.01 0.52 29.19
CA GLY A 126 2.04 -0.37 29.71
C GLY A 126 3.38 0.34 29.95
N LEU A 127 3.84 1.16 29.00
CA LEU A 127 5.08 1.94 29.12
C LEU A 127 4.98 3.04 30.19
N ALA A 128 3.78 3.55 30.48
CA ALA A 128 3.58 4.53 31.53
C ALA A 128 3.63 3.90 32.94
N ASP A 129 3.10 2.68 33.08
CA ASP A 129 2.81 2.08 34.38
C ASP A 129 3.79 0.95 34.78
N SER A 130 4.52 0.36 33.83
CA SER A 130 5.39 -0.81 34.07
C SER A 130 6.86 -0.52 33.77
N ALA A 131 7.72 -0.68 34.76
CA ALA A 131 9.19 -0.65 34.56
C ALA A 131 9.67 -1.83 33.72
N ARG A 132 9.04 -3.00 33.90
CA ARG A 132 9.32 -4.23 33.15
C ARG A 132 9.08 -4.05 31.64
N LEU A 133 7.95 -3.48 31.25
CA LEU A 133 7.66 -3.22 29.84
C LEU A 133 8.57 -2.14 29.24
N ARG A 134 9.00 -1.15 30.02
CA ARG A 134 10.00 -0.18 29.57
C ARG A 134 11.34 -0.84 29.28
N ALA A 135 11.81 -1.74 30.15
CA ALA A 135 13.03 -2.50 29.92
C ALA A 135 12.90 -3.40 28.66
N ALA A 136 11.78 -4.09 28.49
CA ALA A 136 11.51 -4.89 27.30
C ALA A 136 11.50 -4.05 26.01
N TYR A 137 10.86 -2.86 26.04
CA TYR A 137 10.86 -1.94 24.90
C TYR A 137 12.25 -1.40 24.57
N GLU A 138 13.06 -1.10 25.58
CA GLU A 138 14.43 -0.62 25.39
C GLU A 138 15.36 -1.69 24.82
N ALA A 139 15.16 -2.96 25.22
CA ALA A 139 15.90 -4.12 24.71
C ALA A 139 15.45 -4.54 23.30
N GLY A 140 14.18 -4.38 22.96
CA GLY A 140 13.61 -4.73 21.66
C GLY A 140 13.90 -3.72 20.55
N SER A 141 13.30 -3.93 19.37
CA SER A 141 13.45 -3.09 18.17
C SER A 141 12.82 -1.68 18.28
N GLY A 142 11.87 -1.52 19.20
CA GLY A 142 11.06 -0.31 19.35
C GLY A 142 9.98 -0.20 18.27
N VAL A 143 9.37 0.98 18.10
CA VAL A 143 8.40 1.22 17.01
C VAL A 143 9.02 2.00 15.86
N CYS A 144 8.63 1.65 14.63
CA CYS A 144 9.00 2.38 13.43
C CYS A 144 8.40 3.80 13.41
N LEU A 145 8.94 4.67 12.58
CA LEU A 145 8.56 6.07 12.43
C LEU A 145 7.05 6.26 12.17
N PRO A 146 6.37 5.48 11.30
CA PRO A 146 4.92 5.55 11.15
C PRO A 146 4.12 5.32 12.44
N HIS A 147 4.62 4.44 13.33
CA HIS A 147 3.96 4.08 14.59
C HIS A 147 4.45 4.89 15.80
N LEU A 148 5.62 5.56 15.69
CA LEU A 148 6.15 6.39 16.76
C LEU A 148 5.19 7.53 17.10
N ARG A 149 4.78 8.32 16.11
CA ARG A 149 3.90 9.48 16.31
C ARG A 149 2.60 9.14 17.04
N PRO A 150 1.78 8.15 16.58
CA PRO A 150 0.55 7.83 17.30
C PRO A 150 0.81 7.19 18.67
N LEU A 151 1.92 6.47 18.87
CA LEU A 151 2.30 5.94 20.19
C LEU A 151 2.50 7.07 21.22
N VAL A 152 3.40 8.01 20.90
CA VAL A 152 3.79 9.11 21.79
C VAL A 152 2.73 10.18 21.94
N THR A 153 1.75 10.23 21.03
CA THR A 153 0.60 11.11 21.15
C THR A 153 -0.20 10.75 22.41
N GLY A 154 -0.22 11.66 23.38
CA GLY A 154 -0.92 11.47 24.66
C GLY A 154 -0.05 10.92 25.79
N MET A 155 1.21 10.56 25.53
CA MET A 155 2.20 10.19 26.55
C MET A 155 2.67 11.41 27.34
N ARG A 156 3.16 11.17 28.56
CA ARG A 156 3.91 12.18 29.34
C ARG A 156 5.32 12.31 28.77
N ALA A 157 5.93 13.48 28.90
CA ALA A 157 7.25 13.76 28.33
C ALA A 157 8.33 12.77 28.81
N ASN A 158 8.32 12.43 30.10
CA ASN A 158 9.26 11.49 30.71
C ASN A 158 9.11 10.04 30.22
N THR A 159 7.92 9.66 29.74
CA THR A 159 7.70 8.36 29.10
C THR A 159 7.97 8.42 27.60
N ALA A 160 7.68 9.56 26.95
CA ALA A 160 7.88 9.74 25.51
C ALA A 160 9.36 9.85 25.14
N ALA A 161 10.20 10.49 25.96
CA ALA A 161 11.61 10.71 25.63
C ALA A 161 12.40 9.41 25.41
N PRO A 162 12.32 8.38 26.29
CA PRO A 162 12.98 7.08 26.03
C PRO A 162 12.48 6.39 24.77
N VAL A 163 11.17 6.48 24.48
CA VAL A 163 10.55 5.90 23.28
C VAL A 163 11.12 6.53 22.00
N VAL A 164 11.25 7.86 21.98
CA VAL A 164 11.85 8.59 20.85
C VAL A 164 13.35 8.29 20.73
N ARG A 165 14.08 8.25 21.85
CA ARG A 165 15.52 7.91 21.87
C ARG A 165 15.79 6.51 21.35
N ARG A 166 14.87 5.55 21.57
CA ARG A 166 15.03 4.21 20.98
C ARG A 166 15.01 4.25 19.46
N LEU A 167 14.09 5.00 18.84
CA LEU A 167 14.07 5.16 17.37
C LEU A 167 15.33 5.88 16.88
N VAL A 168 15.80 6.91 17.59
CA VAL A 168 17.09 7.57 17.27
C VAL A 168 18.22 6.54 17.20
N ARG A 169 18.34 5.67 18.21
CA ARG A 169 19.35 4.59 18.20
C ARG A 169 19.17 3.62 17.03
N THR A 170 17.92 3.23 16.72
CA THR A 170 17.64 2.35 15.57
C THR A 170 18.07 2.98 14.25
N LEU A 171 17.87 4.29 14.08
CA LEU A 171 18.29 5.00 12.88
C LEU A 171 19.82 5.20 12.81
N GLU A 172 20.51 5.17 13.94
CA GLU A 172 21.98 5.26 14.05
C GLU A 172 22.69 3.92 13.86
N ALA A 173 22.00 2.78 14.08
CA ALA A 173 22.60 1.44 14.15
C ALA A 173 23.04 0.84 12.79
N GLY A 174 22.63 1.43 11.66
CA GLY A 174 23.01 0.98 10.32
C GLY A 174 21.85 0.95 9.34
N THR A 175 22.09 0.64 8.06
CA THR A 175 21.09 0.81 7.00
C THR A 175 19.92 -0.17 7.08
N GLY A 176 20.17 -1.44 7.41
CA GLY A 176 19.10 -2.45 7.54
C GLY A 176 18.09 -2.09 8.63
N GLU A 177 18.58 -1.77 9.83
CA GLU A 177 17.75 -1.32 10.95
C GLU A 177 17.09 0.03 10.66
N ALA A 178 17.82 0.97 10.06
CA ALA A 178 17.28 2.28 9.69
C ALA A 178 16.14 2.16 8.69
N LEU A 179 16.21 1.25 7.72
CA LEU A 179 15.11 1.00 6.77
C LEU A 179 13.86 0.54 7.50
N GLY A 180 13.98 -0.47 8.38
CA GLY A 180 12.87 -0.95 9.22
C GLY A 180 12.32 0.15 10.14
N GLY A 181 13.21 0.98 10.70
CA GLY A 181 12.86 2.13 11.51
C GLY A 181 12.12 3.23 10.74
N LEU A 182 12.51 3.53 9.50
CA LEU A 182 11.90 4.57 8.67
C LEU A 182 10.59 4.11 8.02
N ALA A 183 10.59 2.91 7.44
CA ALA A 183 9.50 2.40 6.63
C ALA A 183 8.48 1.58 7.42
N GLY A 184 8.92 0.94 8.50
CA GLY A 184 8.18 -0.17 9.10
C GLY A 184 8.27 -1.44 8.24
N PHE A 185 7.51 -2.44 8.65
CA PHE A 185 7.36 -3.67 7.88
C PHE A 185 6.18 -3.54 6.90
N ASP A 186 6.43 -3.86 5.64
CA ASP A 186 5.43 -3.89 4.57
C ASP A 186 5.32 -5.32 4.00
N PRO A 187 4.25 -6.07 4.34
CA PRO A 187 4.09 -7.45 3.89
C PRO A 187 3.84 -7.57 2.37
N ASP A 188 3.47 -6.49 1.68
CA ASP A 188 3.24 -6.47 0.23
C ASP A 188 4.52 -6.14 -0.56
N GLN A 189 5.57 -5.64 0.08
CA GLN A 189 6.84 -5.26 -0.57
C GLN A 189 7.42 -6.39 -1.44
N ARG A 190 7.54 -7.61 -0.91
CA ARG A 190 8.07 -8.75 -1.67
C ARG A 190 7.17 -9.14 -2.85
N ARG A 191 5.86 -8.96 -2.72
CA ARG A 191 4.88 -9.25 -3.78
C ARG A 191 4.97 -8.22 -4.89
N ARG A 192 5.02 -6.94 -4.52
CA ARG A 192 5.27 -5.83 -5.45
C ARG A 192 6.58 -6.02 -6.20
N ALA A 193 7.68 -6.25 -5.49
CA ALA A 193 8.98 -6.44 -6.11
C ALA A 193 8.97 -7.58 -7.14
N ARG A 194 8.30 -8.71 -6.85
CA ARG A 194 8.16 -9.83 -7.78
C ARG A 194 7.39 -9.44 -9.05
N VAL A 195 6.29 -8.70 -8.90
CA VAL A 195 5.51 -8.19 -10.02
C VAL A 195 6.31 -7.18 -10.84
N THR A 196 7.03 -6.28 -10.16
CA THR A 196 7.87 -5.26 -10.76
C THR A 196 9.00 -5.87 -11.60
N THR A 197 9.76 -6.82 -11.08
CA THR A 197 10.98 -7.29 -11.74
C THR A 197 10.75 -8.19 -12.94
N VAL A 198 9.66 -8.97 -12.98
CA VAL A 198 9.45 -10.00 -14.02
C VAL A 198 9.26 -9.39 -15.42
N HIS A 199 8.63 -8.23 -15.53
CA HIS A 199 8.29 -7.62 -16.82
C HIS A 199 8.97 -6.28 -17.08
N ARG A 200 9.75 -5.77 -16.12
CA ARG A 200 10.34 -4.42 -16.16
C ARG A 200 11.08 -4.15 -17.47
N ASP A 201 12.10 -4.94 -17.76
CA ASP A 201 13.04 -4.66 -18.85
C ASP A 201 12.32 -4.72 -20.21
N ALA A 202 11.51 -5.76 -20.44
CA ALA A 202 10.73 -5.90 -21.67
C ALA A 202 9.75 -4.74 -21.90
N VAL A 203 9.12 -4.22 -20.84
CA VAL A 203 8.21 -3.08 -20.91
C VAL A 203 8.96 -1.77 -21.21
N LEU A 204 10.07 -1.53 -20.50
CA LEU A 204 10.87 -0.31 -20.69
C LEU A 204 11.52 -0.26 -22.09
N GLU A 205 12.03 -1.39 -22.58
CA GLU A 205 12.58 -1.48 -23.93
C GLU A 205 11.52 -1.25 -25.01
N ALA A 206 10.32 -1.83 -24.86
CA ALA A 206 9.22 -1.61 -25.80
C ALA A 206 8.81 -0.14 -25.83
N GLU A 207 8.75 0.50 -24.66
CA GLU A 207 8.50 1.93 -24.54
C GLU A 207 9.59 2.78 -25.18
N GLU A 208 10.86 2.52 -24.89
CA GLU A 208 11.98 3.26 -25.45
C GLU A 208 12.00 3.18 -26.98
N ARG A 209 11.76 1.99 -27.55
CA ARG A 209 11.62 1.83 -29.00
C ARG A 209 10.49 2.69 -29.54
N ALA A 210 9.30 2.61 -28.96
CA ALA A 210 8.13 3.36 -29.42
C ALA A 210 8.33 4.88 -29.34
N VAL A 211 8.87 5.38 -28.23
CA VAL A 211 9.17 6.82 -28.03
C VAL A 211 10.20 7.33 -29.02
N LYS A 212 11.24 6.55 -29.33
CA LYS A 212 12.24 6.90 -30.35
C LYS A 212 11.68 6.92 -31.77
N THR A 213 10.62 6.14 -32.04
CA THR A 213 9.97 6.10 -33.35
C THR A 213 9.06 7.30 -33.56
N SER A 214 8.00 7.46 -32.75
CA SER A 214 7.06 8.59 -32.84
C SER A 214 6.04 8.58 -31.70
N THR A 215 5.33 9.69 -31.50
CA THR A 215 4.14 9.72 -30.62
C THR A 215 3.06 8.73 -31.07
N ALA A 216 2.89 8.52 -32.38
CA ALA A 216 1.91 7.56 -32.91
C ALA A 216 2.26 6.11 -32.53
N ALA A 217 3.54 5.73 -32.64
CA ALA A 217 4.03 4.43 -32.21
C ALA A 217 3.87 4.23 -30.69
N TYR A 218 4.06 5.29 -29.91
CA TYR A 218 3.81 5.25 -28.46
C TYR A 218 2.32 5.01 -28.14
N VAL A 219 1.39 5.62 -28.88
CA VAL A 219 -0.05 5.35 -28.74
C VAL A 219 -0.37 3.90 -29.11
N GLU A 220 0.20 3.37 -30.18
CA GLU A 220 0.02 1.96 -30.57
C GLU A 220 0.48 1.02 -29.46
N LEU A 221 1.64 1.28 -28.85
CA LEU A 221 2.14 0.52 -27.70
C LEU A 221 1.16 0.56 -26.52
N ILE A 222 0.61 1.73 -26.21
CA ILE A 222 -0.37 1.90 -25.13
C ILE A 222 -1.62 1.05 -25.38
N LEU A 223 -2.18 1.11 -26.58
CA LEU A 223 -3.40 0.37 -26.94
C LEU A 223 -3.14 -1.15 -27.02
N ALA A 224 -1.93 -1.56 -27.41
CA ALA A 224 -1.52 -2.96 -27.47
C ALA A 224 -1.13 -3.57 -26.11
N THR A 225 -0.89 -2.74 -25.09
CA THR A 225 -0.48 -3.21 -23.76
C THR A 225 -1.69 -3.78 -22.99
N PRO A 226 -1.63 -5.04 -22.49
CA PRO A 226 -2.77 -5.68 -21.83
C PRO A 226 -2.93 -5.21 -20.36
N ALA A 227 -2.84 -3.91 -20.11
CA ALA A 227 -2.98 -3.29 -18.79
C ALA A 227 -3.55 -1.87 -18.90
N CYS A 228 -4.01 -1.33 -17.77
CA CYS A 228 -4.49 0.05 -17.72
C CYS A 228 -3.35 1.04 -18.05
N PRO A 229 -3.49 1.94 -19.04
CA PRO A 229 -2.43 2.85 -19.44
C PRO A 229 -1.96 3.76 -18.30
N LEU A 230 -2.88 4.22 -17.46
CA LEU A 230 -2.55 5.08 -16.32
C LEU A 230 -1.76 4.34 -15.23
N CYS A 231 -2.15 3.10 -14.90
CA CYS A 231 -1.35 2.25 -14.00
C CYS A 231 0.04 2.01 -14.61
N THR A 232 0.10 1.76 -15.91
CA THR A 232 1.33 1.48 -16.64
C THR A 232 2.28 2.68 -16.66
N ALA A 233 1.78 3.89 -16.90
CA ALA A 233 2.58 5.11 -16.85
C ALA A 233 3.18 5.38 -15.46
N ARG A 234 2.38 5.24 -14.40
CA ARG A 234 2.85 5.39 -13.01
C ARG A 234 4.03 4.47 -12.71
N GLU A 235 3.90 3.20 -13.10
CA GLU A 235 4.87 2.18 -12.74
C GLU A 235 6.15 2.28 -13.59
N ARG A 236 6.04 2.53 -14.90
CA ARG A 236 7.20 2.80 -15.78
C ARG A 236 8.02 4.00 -15.29
N ALA A 237 7.35 5.07 -14.86
CA ALA A 237 8.03 6.25 -14.32
C ALA A 237 8.83 5.94 -13.04
N ARG A 238 8.32 5.05 -12.18
CA ARG A 238 9.06 4.57 -10.99
C ARG A 238 10.24 3.72 -11.39
N TRP A 239 10.08 2.79 -12.32
CA TRP A 239 11.17 1.92 -12.77
C TRP A 239 12.32 2.71 -13.36
N ARG A 240 12.04 3.68 -14.24
CA ARG A 240 13.06 4.60 -14.77
C ARG A 240 13.80 5.35 -13.67
N LEU A 241 13.07 5.82 -12.64
CA LEU A 241 13.69 6.48 -11.51
C LEU A 241 14.61 5.51 -10.75
N TYR A 242 14.18 4.26 -10.54
CA TYR A 242 14.99 3.24 -9.86
C TYR A 242 16.23 2.85 -10.67
N ASP A 243 16.12 2.70 -11.99
CA ASP A 243 17.27 2.44 -12.88
C ASP A 243 18.27 3.61 -12.85
N TRP A 244 17.77 4.85 -12.89
CA TRP A 244 18.60 6.04 -12.79
C TRP A 244 19.31 6.14 -11.43
N LEU A 245 18.59 5.84 -10.33
CA LEU A 245 19.18 5.79 -8.98
C LEU A 245 20.21 4.64 -8.85
N GLY A 246 19.95 3.50 -9.49
CA GLY A 246 20.82 2.33 -9.47
C GLY A 246 22.14 2.55 -10.23
N THR A 247 22.12 3.35 -11.29
CA THR A 247 23.32 3.71 -12.08
C THR A 247 24.08 4.90 -11.51
N THR A 248 23.49 5.65 -10.58
CA THR A 248 24.07 6.84 -9.93
C THR A 248 24.25 6.60 -8.42
N PRO A 249 25.25 5.81 -7.98
CA PRO A 249 25.36 5.34 -6.60
C PRO A 249 25.52 6.46 -5.56
N THR A 250 26.00 7.62 -5.99
CA THR A 250 26.05 8.84 -5.18
C THR A 250 25.27 9.92 -5.92
N PRO A 251 23.98 10.16 -5.61
CA PRO A 251 23.28 11.28 -6.22
C PRO A 251 24.08 12.56 -5.93
N PRO A 252 24.36 13.39 -6.95
CA PRO A 252 24.95 14.71 -6.77
C PRO A 252 24.29 15.45 -5.62
N GLU A 253 25.04 16.25 -4.88
CA GLU A 253 24.54 16.96 -3.70
C GLU A 253 23.26 17.76 -4.00
N GLU A 254 23.21 18.35 -5.20
CA GLU A 254 22.06 19.07 -5.76
C GLU A 254 20.79 18.21 -5.89
N LEU A 255 20.94 16.90 -6.14
CA LEU A 255 19.84 15.96 -6.29
C LEU A 255 19.39 15.37 -4.95
N ARG A 256 20.18 15.50 -3.87
CA ARG A 256 19.84 14.93 -2.55
C ARG A 256 18.57 15.53 -1.98
N LEU A 257 18.40 16.85 -2.08
CA LEU A 257 17.21 17.56 -1.57
C LEU A 257 15.89 17.02 -2.16
N ASP A 258 15.96 16.50 -3.38
CA ASP A 258 14.82 16.01 -4.14
C ASP A 258 14.79 14.48 -4.29
N ALA A 259 15.80 13.75 -3.84
CA ALA A 259 15.92 12.30 -4.03
C ALA A 259 15.28 11.46 -2.93
N ALA A 260 14.72 12.08 -1.89
CA ALA A 260 14.08 11.36 -0.79
C ALA A 260 12.96 10.43 -1.30
N LEU A 261 12.88 9.23 -0.72
CA LEU A 261 11.84 8.25 -1.00
C LEU A 261 11.00 8.00 0.25
N CYS A 262 9.70 7.71 0.11
CA CYS A 262 8.91 7.24 1.24
C CYS A 262 9.35 5.83 1.64
N GLY A 263 8.94 5.36 2.83
CA GLY A 263 9.29 4.01 3.29
C GLY A 263 8.92 2.89 2.31
N ALA A 264 7.74 2.99 1.67
CA ALA A 264 7.30 2.01 0.67
C ALA A 264 8.26 1.97 -0.53
N HIS A 265 8.64 3.13 -1.09
CA HIS A 265 9.52 3.19 -2.25
C HIS A 265 11.00 2.94 -1.94
N LEU A 266 11.46 3.22 -0.72
CA LEU A 266 12.77 2.71 -0.24
C LEU A 266 12.75 1.18 -0.18
N GLY A 267 11.66 0.62 0.34
CA GLY A 267 11.46 -0.82 0.38
C GLY A 267 11.45 -1.44 -1.01
N ASP A 268 10.68 -0.88 -1.94
CA ASP A 268 10.60 -1.37 -3.32
C ASP A 268 11.98 -1.33 -4.01
N LEU A 269 12.73 -0.24 -3.82
CA LEU A 269 14.10 -0.09 -4.35
C LEU A 269 15.05 -1.16 -3.77
N ALA A 270 15.00 -1.41 -2.46
CA ALA A 270 15.80 -2.45 -1.84
C ALA A 270 15.42 -3.86 -2.33
N ALA A 271 14.12 -4.15 -2.42
CA ALA A 271 13.61 -5.48 -2.77
C ALA A 271 13.82 -5.85 -4.24
N ALA A 272 13.95 -4.86 -5.13
CA ALA A 272 14.19 -5.09 -6.55
C ALA A 272 15.68 -5.12 -6.94
N GLY A 273 16.58 -5.21 -5.95
CA GLY A 273 18.00 -5.50 -6.16
C GLY A 273 18.92 -4.28 -6.21
N TRP A 274 18.40 -3.07 -6.04
CA TRP A 274 19.19 -1.83 -6.01
C TRP A 274 19.68 -1.50 -4.59
N SER A 275 20.32 -2.47 -3.92
CA SER A 275 20.70 -2.37 -2.51
C SER A 275 21.59 -1.17 -2.19
N ALA A 276 22.61 -0.89 -3.02
CA ALA A 276 23.52 0.25 -2.80
C ALA A 276 22.79 1.60 -2.84
N ALA A 277 21.90 1.80 -3.82
CA ALA A 277 21.09 3.02 -3.92
C ALA A 277 20.07 3.12 -2.77
N ALA A 278 19.45 2.00 -2.41
CA ALA A 278 18.54 1.93 -1.27
C ALA A 278 19.25 2.25 0.05
N ASP A 279 20.45 1.73 0.27
CA ASP A 279 21.27 2.03 1.46
C ASP A 279 21.65 3.51 1.52
N ALA A 280 22.09 4.10 0.41
CA ALA A 280 22.44 5.52 0.34
C ALA A 280 21.24 6.42 0.66
N LEU A 281 20.08 6.14 0.06
CA LEU A 281 18.84 6.90 0.31
C LEU A 281 18.26 6.63 1.69
N THR A 282 18.45 5.44 2.26
CA THR A 282 18.06 5.11 3.63
C THR A 282 18.88 5.94 4.61
N ARG A 283 20.21 6.03 4.44
CA ARG A 283 21.06 6.91 5.26
C ARG A 283 20.64 8.38 5.13
N TYR A 284 20.44 8.85 3.90
CA TYR A 284 19.99 10.22 3.66
C TYR A 284 18.66 10.54 4.37
N ASN A 285 17.67 9.66 4.26
CA ASN A 285 16.41 9.81 4.96
C ASN A 285 16.57 9.72 6.48
N ALA A 286 17.42 8.82 6.97
CA ALA A 286 17.71 8.66 8.39
C ALA A 286 18.35 9.92 8.96
N ASP A 287 19.36 10.48 8.32
CA ASP A 287 20.04 11.72 8.73
C ASP A 287 19.05 12.88 8.84
N ARG A 288 18.18 13.03 7.84
CA ARG A 288 17.13 14.06 7.85
C ARG A 288 16.15 13.87 9.01
N VAL A 289 15.70 12.63 9.25
CA VAL A 289 14.78 12.33 10.35
C VAL A 289 15.47 12.48 11.71
N LEU A 290 16.76 12.12 11.82
CA LEU A 290 17.58 12.29 13.01
C LEU A 290 17.80 13.76 13.36
N ALA A 291 18.00 14.63 12.36
CA ALA A 291 18.09 16.07 12.55
C ALA A 291 16.86 16.66 13.25
N ASP A 292 15.68 16.09 12.98
CA ASP A 292 14.43 16.49 13.64
C ASP A 292 14.20 15.76 14.98
N LEU A 293 14.54 14.46 15.08
CA LEU A 293 14.24 13.63 16.25
C LEU A 293 15.18 13.88 17.43
N ARG A 294 16.48 14.12 17.21
CA ARG A 294 17.44 14.36 18.32
C ARG A 294 17.04 15.58 19.16
N PRO A 295 16.80 16.78 18.58
CA PRO A 295 16.34 17.94 19.36
C PRO A 295 14.96 17.74 19.98
N ALA A 296 14.09 16.92 19.36
CA ALA A 296 12.80 16.57 19.96
C ALA A 296 12.99 15.70 21.22
N ALA A 297 13.86 14.70 21.16
CA ALA A 297 14.18 13.84 22.29
C ALA A 297 14.80 14.62 23.46
N ASP A 298 15.71 15.54 23.18
CA ASP A 298 16.37 16.36 24.20
C ASP A 298 15.38 17.33 24.86
N ARG A 299 14.54 18.00 24.06
CA ARG A 299 13.48 18.87 24.58
C ARG A 299 12.49 18.10 25.45
N LEU A 300 12.12 16.87 25.07
CA LEU A 300 11.23 16.04 25.88
C LEU A 300 11.89 15.63 27.20
N ALA A 301 13.18 15.32 27.19
CA ALA A 301 13.93 14.93 28.39
C ALA A 301 14.17 16.11 29.35
N ALA A 302 14.29 17.34 28.84
CA ALA A 302 14.46 18.55 29.64
C ALA A 302 13.16 19.06 30.30
N LEU A 303 12.00 18.49 29.97
CA LEU A 303 10.73 18.92 30.58
C LEU A 303 10.67 18.48 32.06
N PRO A 304 10.28 19.38 32.99
CA PRO A 304 10.22 19.06 34.42
C PRO A 304 9.32 17.85 34.70
N THR A 305 9.84 16.86 35.42
CA THR A 305 9.15 15.61 35.79
C THR A 305 8.34 15.73 37.09
N GLY A 306 8.62 16.76 37.91
CA GLY A 306 8.31 16.75 39.34
C GLY A 306 7.42 17.88 39.89
N TRP A 307 6.74 18.69 39.08
CA TRP A 307 5.94 19.79 39.61
C TRP A 307 4.60 19.28 40.22
N ARG A 308 4.62 19.08 41.55
CA ARG A 308 3.55 18.51 42.39
C ARG A 308 2.28 19.38 42.53
N GLY A 309 2.21 20.52 41.89
CA GLY A 309 1.00 21.35 41.87
C GLY A 309 0.99 22.25 40.64
N ALA A 310 -0.10 22.22 39.87
CA ALA A 310 -0.38 23.11 38.73
C ALA A 310 0.77 23.24 37.70
N VAL A 311 0.86 22.43 36.65
CA VAL A 311 -0.01 22.44 35.48
C VAL A 311 0.53 21.27 34.66
N ARG A 312 -0.35 20.40 34.13
CA ARG A 312 0.03 19.39 33.13
C ARG A 312 0.90 20.10 32.09
N ALA A 313 2.21 19.81 32.01
CA ALA A 313 3.00 20.22 30.85
C ALA A 313 2.17 19.75 29.64
N PRO A 314 1.59 20.68 28.86
CA PRO A 314 0.35 20.34 28.20
C PRO A 314 0.70 19.27 27.18
N ARG A 315 -0.11 18.22 27.08
CA ARG A 315 0.01 17.22 26.00
C ARG A 315 0.22 17.90 24.63
N ARG A 316 -0.27 19.13 24.50
CA ARG A 316 0.00 20.08 23.41
C ARG A 316 1.48 20.37 23.17
N THR A 317 2.35 20.49 24.17
CA THR A 317 3.80 20.71 23.99
C THR A 317 4.47 19.50 23.37
N VAL A 318 4.21 18.28 23.88
CA VAL A 318 4.71 17.03 23.27
C VAL A 318 4.23 16.92 21.83
N LEU A 319 2.92 17.11 21.61
CA LEU A 319 2.33 17.06 20.28
C LEU A 319 2.89 18.13 19.34
N ARG A 320 3.11 19.36 19.81
CA ARG A 320 3.65 20.47 19.01
C ARG A 320 5.10 20.21 18.63
N THR A 321 5.94 19.81 19.59
CA THR A 321 7.34 19.43 19.35
C THR A 321 7.41 18.35 18.28
N LEU A 322 6.56 17.35 18.36
CA LEU A 322 6.57 16.21 17.46
C LEU A 322 5.88 16.45 16.11
N THR A 323 4.81 17.25 16.07
CA THR A 323 4.12 17.58 14.80
C THR A 323 5.03 18.39 13.89
N ALA A 324 5.90 19.24 14.46
CA ALA A 324 6.92 19.94 13.69
C ALA A 324 7.97 18.98 13.08
N THR A 325 8.30 17.91 13.81
CA THR A 325 9.29 16.87 13.45
C THR A 325 8.74 15.85 12.45
N PHE A 326 7.48 15.42 12.56
CA PHE A 326 6.90 14.37 11.71
C PHE A 326 6.32 14.90 10.39
N ARG A 327 7.13 15.60 9.62
CA ARG A 327 6.75 15.96 8.24
C ARG A 327 6.84 14.72 7.35
N PRO A 328 5.84 14.42 6.52
CA PRO A 328 5.96 13.37 5.53
C PRO A 328 7.22 13.58 4.68
N ILE A 329 7.96 12.51 4.41
CA ILE A 329 9.10 12.57 3.50
C ILE A 329 8.56 12.83 2.09
N PRO A 330 8.91 13.97 1.45
CA PRO A 330 8.49 14.22 0.08
C PRO A 330 9.13 13.14 -0.80
N CYS A 331 8.29 12.32 -1.43
CA CYS A 331 8.78 11.16 -2.15
C CYS A 331 8.90 11.46 -3.65
N ARG A 332 10.12 11.40 -4.18
CA ARG A 332 10.37 11.57 -5.62
C ARG A 332 9.63 10.54 -6.47
N ALA A 333 9.62 9.27 -6.06
CA ALA A 333 8.94 8.19 -6.75
C ALA A 333 7.41 8.39 -6.81
N CYS A 334 6.78 8.90 -5.74
CA CYS A 334 5.37 9.32 -5.79
C CYS A 334 5.18 10.44 -6.81
N ARG A 335 5.99 11.51 -6.71
CA ARG A 335 5.87 12.70 -7.56
C ARG A 335 6.01 12.37 -9.06
N VAL A 336 7.01 11.57 -9.44
CA VAL A 336 7.21 11.19 -10.85
C VAL A 336 6.09 10.29 -11.36
N ALA A 337 5.57 9.39 -10.51
CA ALA A 337 4.43 8.55 -10.87
C ALA A 337 3.16 9.40 -11.09
N ASP A 338 2.89 10.36 -10.21
CA ASP A 338 1.73 11.26 -10.30
C ASP A 338 1.84 12.23 -11.49
N LEU A 339 3.05 12.64 -11.87
CA LEU A 339 3.26 13.40 -13.11
C LEU A 339 3.00 12.53 -14.34
N ALA A 340 3.60 11.34 -14.41
CA ALA A 340 3.42 10.43 -15.53
C ALA A 340 1.94 10.01 -15.73
N GLU A 341 1.20 9.79 -14.65
CA GLU A 341 -0.24 9.51 -14.75
C GLU A 341 -1.02 10.69 -15.36
N ARG A 342 -0.68 11.93 -14.99
CA ARG A 342 -1.35 13.12 -15.52
C ARG A 342 -1.07 13.32 -17.00
N ASP A 343 0.18 13.11 -17.43
CA ASP A 343 0.57 13.21 -18.82
C ASP A 343 -0.11 12.11 -19.66
N GLU A 344 -0.13 10.88 -19.15
CA GLU A 344 -0.79 9.74 -19.79
C GLU A 344 -2.32 9.92 -19.87
N ARG A 345 -2.92 10.57 -18.86
CA ARG A 345 -4.34 10.93 -18.87
C ARG A 345 -4.67 11.91 -19.99
N ALA A 346 -3.81 12.92 -20.21
CA ALA A 346 -3.97 13.86 -21.32
C ALA A 346 -3.88 13.14 -22.67
N LEU A 347 -2.92 12.22 -22.82
CA LEU A 347 -2.80 11.40 -24.03
C LEU A 347 -4.03 10.51 -24.26
N CYS A 348 -4.53 9.83 -23.22
CA CYS A 348 -5.74 9.02 -23.31
C CYS A 348 -6.96 9.84 -23.78
N ALA A 349 -7.06 11.11 -23.36
CA ALA A 349 -8.14 12.00 -23.81
C ALA A 349 -8.01 12.36 -25.29
N ILE A 350 -6.79 12.57 -25.79
CA ILE A 350 -6.52 12.80 -27.22
C ILE A 350 -6.90 11.55 -28.03
N VAL A 351 -6.42 10.38 -27.63
CA VAL A 351 -6.69 9.09 -28.30
C VAL A 351 -8.20 8.80 -28.34
N ALA A 352 -8.92 9.13 -27.27
CA ALA A 352 -10.37 8.97 -27.22
C ALA A 352 -11.13 9.80 -28.26
N GLY A 353 -10.56 10.93 -28.70
CA GLY A 353 -11.14 11.81 -29.71
C GLY A 353 -10.70 11.49 -31.15
N ASP A 354 -9.68 10.65 -31.33
CA ASP A 354 -9.16 10.29 -32.64
C ASP A 354 -9.96 9.14 -33.27
N ARG A 355 -10.82 9.48 -34.24
CA ARG A 355 -11.65 8.50 -34.96
C ARG A 355 -10.85 7.48 -35.76
N SER A 356 -9.64 7.83 -36.20
CA SER A 356 -8.80 6.90 -36.97
C SER A 356 -8.31 5.72 -36.14
N ARG A 357 -8.33 5.85 -34.80
CA ARG A 357 -7.92 4.82 -33.84
C ARG A 357 -9.08 4.16 -33.10
N ALA A 358 -10.32 4.37 -33.54
CA ALA A 358 -11.49 3.82 -32.86
C ALA A 358 -11.45 2.28 -32.75
N ASP A 359 -11.00 1.60 -33.80
CA ASP A 359 -10.90 0.14 -33.84
C ASP A 359 -9.78 -0.38 -32.92
N GLU A 360 -8.61 0.26 -32.91
CA GLU A 360 -7.52 -0.06 -31.99
C GLU A 360 -7.96 0.11 -30.53
N LEU A 361 -8.64 1.22 -30.24
CA LEU A 361 -9.18 1.49 -28.92
C LEU A 361 -10.21 0.44 -28.49
N ALA A 362 -11.12 0.02 -29.38
CA ALA A 362 -12.10 -1.02 -29.10
C ALA A 362 -11.46 -2.38 -28.75
N GLN A 363 -10.26 -2.67 -29.28
CA GLN A 363 -9.50 -3.88 -28.99
C GLN A 363 -8.58 -3.76 -27.78
N ALA A 364 -8.26 -2.53 -27.34
CA ALA A 364 -7.39 -2.29 -26.20
C ALA A 364 -7.92 -2.90 -24.89
N HIS A 365 -7.02 -3.02 -23.91
CA HIS A 365 -7.37 -3.46 -22.56
C HIS A 365 -8.38 -2.51 -21.89
N GLY A 366 -8.21 -1.20 -22.07
CA GLY A 366 -9.03 -0.20 -21.40
C GLY A 366 -8.38 0.40 -20.15
N LEU A 367 -9.09 1.33 -19.52
CA LEU A 367 -8.78 1.76 -18.16
C LEU A 367 -9.20 0.66 -17.16
N CYS A 368 -8.55 0.58 -16.00
CA CYS A 368 -9.10 -0.23 -14.91
C CYS A 368 -10.28 0.49 -14.25
N LEU A 369 -11.15 -0.25 -13.55
CA LEU A 369 -12.30 0.30 -12.83
C LEU A 369 -11.88 1.41 -11.88
N ARG A 370 -10.80 1.24 -11.11
CA ARG A 370 -10.30 2.27 -10.18
C ARG A 370 -10.02 3.61 -10.87
N HIS A 371 -9.32 3.59 -12.00
CA HIS A 371 -9.07 4.81 -12.78
C HIS A 371 -10.34 5.33 -13.47
N GLY A 372 -11.19 4.43 -13.96
CA GLY A 372 -12.51 4.80 -14.50
C GLY A 372 -13.37 5.58 -13.50
N LEU A 373 -13.42 5.13 -12.24
CA LEU A 373 -14.15 5.78 -11.16
C LEU A 373 -13.54 7.15 -10.80
N ALA A 374 -12.22 7.23 -10.68
CA ALA A 374 -11.54 8.49 -10.38
C ALA A 374 -11.80 9.55 -11.47
N LEU A 375 -11.75 9.15 -12.75
CA LEU A 375 -12.04 10.05 -13.86
C LEU A 375 -13.53 10.37 -14.00
N ALA A 376 -14.42 9.44 -13.66
CA ALA A 376 -15.86 9.66 -13.68
C ALA A 376 -16.29 10.69 -12.63
N ALA A 377 -15.70 10.62 -11.42
CA ALA A 377 -15.95 11.58 -10.35
C ALA A 377 -15.55 13.02 -10.72
N ASP A 378 -14.52 13.18 -11.55
CA ASP A 378 -14.06 14.48 -12.05
C ASP A 378 -14.80 14.95 -13.33
N ALA A 379 -15.78 14.19 -13.84
CA ALA A 379 -16.40 14.39 -15.17
C ALA A 379 -15.38 14.43 -16.33
N ARG A 380 -14.25 13.72 -16.18
CA ARG A 380 -13.11 13.70 -17.13
C ARG A 380 -12.96 12.38 -17.88
N LEU A 381 -13.82 11.39 -17.63
CA LEU A 381 -13.77 10.10 -18.33
C LEU A 381 -14.35 10.24 -19.76
N PRO A 382 -13.55 10.11 -20.82
CA PRO A 382 -14.07 10.18 -22.19
C PRO A 382 -15.05 9.02 -22.47
N ALA A 383 -16.06 9.29 -23.30
CA ALA A 383 -17.13 8.32 -23.58
C ALA A 383 -16.61 6.98 -24.13
N SER A 384 -15.67 7.02 -25.08
CA SER A 384 -15.08 5.81 -25.67
C SER A 384 -14.36 4.93 -24.64
N TRP A 385 -13.61 5.52 -23.71
CA TRP A 385 -12.99 4.77 -22.60
C TRP A 385 -14.04 4.24 -21.61
N ARG A 386 -15.11 4.99 -21.33
CA ARG A 386 -16.21 4.53 -20.49
C ARG A 386 -16.91 3.32 -21.10
N ASP A 387 -17.25 3.40 -22.38
CA ASP A 387 -17.98 2.34 -23.09
C ASP A 387 -17.14 1.06 -23.18
N LEU A 388 -15.85 1.19 -23.47
CA LEU A 388 -14.90 0.08 -23.44
C LEU A 388 -14.84 -0.55 -22.04
N LEU A 389 -14.62 0.25 -20.98
CA LEU A 389 -14.55 -0.24 -19.61
C LEU A 389 -15.85 -0.97 -19.18
N VAL A 390 -17.02 -0.37 -19.45
CA VAL A 390 -18.32 -0.97 -19.15
C VAL A 390 -18.48 -2.31 -19.89
N THR A 391 -18.10 -2.36 -21.17
CA THR A 391 -18.18 -3.59 -21.98
C THR A 391 -17.27 -4.68 -21.41
N ARG A 392 -16.01 -4.35 -21.09
CA ARG A 392 -15.05 -5.30 -20.50
C ARG A 392 -15.52 -5.81 -19.14
N LEU A 393 -16.05 -4.94 -18.28
CA LEU A 393 -16.59 -5.34 -16.97
C LEU A 393 -17.86 -6.18 -17.09
N ARG A 394 -18.77 -5.89 -18.04
CA ARG A 394 -19.96 -6.72 -18.28
C ARG A 394 -19.58 -8.12 -18.75
N LEU A 395 -18.63 -8.22 -19.69
CA LEU A 395 -18.11 -9.51 -20.16
C LEU A 395 -17.47 -10.29 -19.01
N LEU A 396 -16.58 -9.65 -18.24
CA LEU A 396 -15.95 -10.26 -17.07
C LEU A 396 -16.98 -10.74 -16.05
N GLY A 397 -17.99 -9.91 -15.76
CA GLY A 397 -19.08 -10.25 -14.83
C GLY A 397 -19.86 -11.49 -15.29
N TYR A 398 -20.18 -11.57 -16.58
CA TYR A 398 -20.83 -12.75 -17.17
C TYR A 398 -19.96 -14.01 -17.04
N GLU A 399 -18.66 -13.92 -17.34
CA GLU A 399 -17.74 -15.06 -17.24
C GLU A 399 -17.58 -15.54 -15.79
N LEU A 400 -17.44 -14.62 -14.83
CA LEU A 400 -17.32 -14.94 -13.41
C LEU A 400 -18.59 -15.58 -12.85
N ASP A 401 -19.76 -15.04 -13.22
CA ASP A 401 -21.06 -15.58 -12.84
C ASP A 401 -21.30 -16.98 -13.45
N ARG A 402 -20.88 -17.18 -14.71
CA ARG A 402 -20.88 -18.50 -15.35
C ARG A 402 -19.94 -19.48 -14.64
N ALA A 403 -18.72 -19.06 -14.29
CA ALA A 403 -17.76 -19.88 -13.56
C ALA A 403 -18.32 -20.29 -12.18
N ALA A 404 -18.91 -19.35 -11.45
CA ALA A 404 -19.52 -19.59 -10.14
C ALA A 404 -20.66 -20.63 -10.21
N ARG A 405 -21.47 -20.62 -11.28
CA ARG A 405 -22.51 -21.66 -11.51
C ARG A 405 -21.95 -23.05 -11.83
N GLN A 406 -20.74 -23.15 -12.37
CA GLN A 406 -20.11 -24.41 -12.75
C GLN A 406 -19.29 -25.05 -11.62
N THR A 407 -18.95 -24.28 -10.58
CA THR A 407 -18.14 -24.77 -9.44
C THR A 407 -18.87 -25.79 -8.55
N PRO A 408 -20.15 -25.60 -8.16
CA PRO A 408 -20.89 -26.57 -7.36
C PRO A 408 -20.98 -27.96 -8.03
N ARG A 409 -21.24 -29.00 -7.23
CA ARG A 409 -21.38 -30.38 -7.74
C ARG A 409 -22.42 -30.47 -8.86
N ASP A 410 -23.51 -29.73 -8.73
CA ASP A 410 -24.63 -29.72 -9.68
C ASP A 410 -24.29 -29.10 -11.05
N GLY A 411 -23.17 -28.38 -11.16
CA GLY A 411 -22.69 -27.77 -12.41
C GLY A 411 -21.66 -28.60 -13.18
N ARG A 412 -21.20 -29.74 -12.63
CA ARG A 412 -20.05 -30.50 -13.17
C ARG A 412 -20.27 -31.14 -14.55
N TRP A 413 -21.52 -31.35 -14.96
CA TRP A 413 -21.87 -31.89 -16.27
C TRP A 413 -21.76 -30.86 -17.41
N ARG A 414 -21.63 -29.57 -17.08
CA ARG A 414 -21.48 -28.52 -18.09
C ARG A 414 -20.06 -28.51 -18.65
N THR A 415 -19.93 -28.26 -19.96
CA THR A 415 -18.63 -28.06 -20.60
C THR A 415 -17.90 -26.88 -19.96
N ARG A 416 -16.70 -27.15 -19.44
CA ARG A 416 -15.82 -26.17 -18.84
C ARG A 416 -15.05 -25.43 -19.94
N GLY A 417 -15.17 -24.11 -20.00
CA GLY A 417 -14.42 -23.28 -20.94
C GLY A 417 -13.44 -22.33 -20.24
N SER A 418 -13.02 -21.29 -20.98
CA SER A 418 -12.11 -20.24 -20.50
C SER A 418 -12.69 -19.39 -19.38
N GLU A 419 -14.00 -19.44 -19.13
CA GLU A 419 -14.65 -18.73 -18.02
C GLU A 419 -14.06 -19.10 -16.66
N LEU A 420 -13.58 -20.34 -16.49
CA LEU A 420 -13.01 -20.81 -15.21
C LEU A 420 -11.70 -20.12 -14.82
N THR A 421 -11.04 -19.45 -15.77
CA THR A 421 -9.83 -18.66 -15.52
C THR A 421 -10.08 -17.16 -15.62
N ALA A 422 -11.32 -16.71 -15.84
CA ALA A 422 -11.66 -15.29 -15.94
C ALA A 422 -11.27 -14.48 -14.70
N TRP A 423 -11.28 -15.12 -13.52
CA TRP A 423 -10.80 -14.52 -12.26
C TRP A 423 -9.34 -14.05 -12.32
N ARG A 424 -8.50 -14.58 -13.23
CA ARG A 424 -7.12 -14.14 -13.41
C ARG A 424 -6.99 -12.77 -14.08
N ARG A 425 -7.98 -12.39 -14.90
CA ARG A 425 -8.05 -11.08 -15.58
C ARG A 425 -8.74 -10.01 -14.73
N ALA A 426 -9.55 -10.42 -13.76
CA ALA A 426 -10.26 -9.48 -12.89
C ALA A 426 -9.33 -8.51 -12.13
N PRO A 427 -8.17 -8.92 -11.57
CA PRO A 427 -7.28 -8.01 -10.88
C PRO A 427 -6.83 -6.83 -11.76
N THR A 428 -6.43 -7.07 -13.02
CA THR A 428 -5.96 -5.99 -13.91
C THR A 428 -7.11 -5.05 -14.33
N LEU A 429 -8.29 -5.60 -14.57
CA LEU A 429 -9.47 -4.80 -14.93
C LEU A 429 -10.05 -4.02 -13.74
N LEU A 430 -9.96 -4.52 -12.50
CA LEU A 430 -10.45 -3.81 -11.32
C LEU A 430 -9.42 -2.78 -10.82
N ASP A 431 -8.15 -3.18 -10.75
CA ASP A 431 -7.03 -2.32 -10.37
C ASP A 431 -5.74 -2.77 -11.07
N GLY A 432 -5.40 -2.11 -12.18
CA GLY A 432 -4.21 -2.42 -12.98
C GLY A 432 -2.88 -2.40 -12.21
N ALA A 433 -2.83 -1.85 -11.00
CA ALA A 433 -1.64 -1.92 -10.16
C ALA A 433 -1.40 -3.31 -9.54
N VAL A 434 -2.40 -4.21 -9.49
CA VAL A 434 -2.24 -5.52 -8.83
C VAL A 434 -1.17 -6.37 -9.52
N LEU A 435 -1.24 -6.53 -10.84
CA LEU A 435 -0.29 -7.36 -11.61
C LEU A 435 0.72 -6.53 -12.40
N GLY A 436 0.67 -5.21 -12.28
CA GLY A 436 1.61 -4.30 -12.92
C GLY A 436 1.52 -4.29 -14.45
N PRO A 437 2.41 -3.52 -15.11
CA PRO A 437 2.56 -3.50 -16.55
C PRO A 437 3.02 -4.87 -17.09
N ARG A 438 2.58 -5.20 -18.31
CA ARG A 438 3.02 -6.38 -19.05
C ARG A 438 3.51 -5.99 -20.44
N PRO A 439 4.46 -6.72 -21.03
CA PRO A 439 4.89 -6.45 -22.39
C PRO A 439 3.74 -6.66 -23.38
N PRO A 440 3.71 -5.90 -24.49
CA PRO A 440 2.73 -6.12 -25.56
C PRO A 440 2.85 -7.55 -26.11
N GLY A 441 1.72 -8.18 -26.42
CA GLY A 441 1.67 -9.57 -26.92
C GLY A 441 1.87 -10.67 -25.86
N GLY A 442 2.11 -10.30 -24.59
CA GLY A 442 2.11 -11.27 -23.49
C GLY A 442 0.72 -11.82 -23.17
N PRO A 443 0.61 -13.01 -22.55
CA PRO A 443 -0.68 -13.55 -22.11
C PRO A 443 -1.37 -12.60 -21.12
N ALA A 444 -2.68 -12.44 -21.29
CA ALA A 444 -3.56 -11.64 -20.44
C ALA A 444 -3.87 -12.29 -19.09
#